data_AF-A0AAX2UHC8-F1
#
_entry.id   AF-A0AAX2UHC8-F1
#
_cell.length_a   1.000
_cell.length_b   1.000
_cell.length_c   1.000
_cell.angle_alpha   90.00
_cell.angle_beta   90.00
_cell.angle_gamma   90.00
#
_symmetry.space_group_name_H-M   'P 1'
#
loop_
_entity.id
_entity.type
_entity.pdbx_description
1 polymer ?
#
loop_
_entity_poly.entity_id
_entity_poly.type
_entity_poly.pdbx_seq_one_letter_code
_entity_poly.pdbx_strand_id
1 'polypeptide(L)'
;MLKKLLSVAALGALLSSSAFAEDILAKVSNGAISDNSAGVKVLSLDEMKEVKGGYYFKRDSAFDYNAGSLSSYGYVVMDNSVNQNSNAVTQSLGYSSGYIVAKYRYVNNQKDYYLQYFSSKYGSGTNIWAYANSPAYNILNEFKSKY
;
A
#
# COMPACT_ATOMS: atom_id res chain seq x y z
N MET A 1 45.43 -1.32 -40.16
CA MET A 1 44.72 -2.48 -39.58
C MET A 1 44.71 -2.44 -38.06
N LEU A 2 45.83 -2.12 -37.39
CA LEU A 2 45.92 -1.97 -35.93
C LEU A 2 44.89 -1.01 -35.30
N LYS A 3 44.62 0.15 -35.94
CA LYS A 3 43.61 1.11 -35.46
C LYS A 3 42.17 0.55 -35.44
N LYS A 4 41.84 -0.37 -36.36
CA LYS A 4 40.52 -1.04 -36.41
C LYS A 4 40.41 -2.16 -35.37
N LEU A 5 41.53 -2.85 -35.08
CA LEU A 5 41.60 -3.85 -34.04
C LEU A 5 41.49 -3.22 -32.64
N LEU A 6 42.14 -2.07 -32.43
CA LEU A 6 42.08 -1.33 -31.17
C LEU A 6 40.67 -0.80 -30.87
N SER A 7 39.92 -0.37 -31.89
CA SER A 7 38.53 0.10 -31.70
C SER A 7 37.59 -1.05 -31.34
N VAL A 8 37.72 -2.22 -31.95
CA VAL A 8 36.90 -3.40 -31.61
C VAL A 8 37.23 -3.92 -30.22
N ALA A 9 38.51 -3.94 -29.83
CA ALA A 9 38.93 -4.32 -28.48
C ALA A 9 38.44 -3.33 -27.42
N ALA A 10 38.47 -2.01 -27.71
CA ALA A 10 37.94 -0.99 -26.82
C ALA A 10 36.42 -1.08 -26.65
N LEU A 11 35.68 -1.38 -27.72
CA LEU A 11 34.23 -1.65 -27.64
C LEU A 11 33.94 -2.92 -26.83
N GLY A 12 34.70 -4.01 -27.03
CA GLY A 12 34.58 -5.23 -26.22
C GLY A 12 34.90 -5.01 -24.73
N ALA A 13 35.87 -4.13 -24.42
CA ALA A 13 36.22 -3.73 -23.07
C ALA A 13 35.16 -2.83 -22.41
N LEU A 14 34.51 -1.93 -23.17
CA LEU A 14 33.39 -1.13 -22.68
C LEU A 14 32.15 -2.00 -22.39
N LEU A 15 31.84 -2.95 -23.27
CA LEU A 15 30.70 -3.88 -23.11
C LEU A 15 30.90 -4.93 -22.00
N SER A 16 32.13 -5.11 -21.52
CA SER A 16 32.42 -5.97 -20.35
C SER A 16 32.41 -5.22 -19.03
N SER A 17 32.28 -3.88 -19.05
CA SER A 17 31.96 -3.10 -17.85
C SER A 17 30.47 -3.25 -17.55
N SER A 18 30.17 -4.06 -16.54
CA SER A 18 28.86 -4.65 -16.21
C SER A 18 27.69 -3.67 -16.17
N ALA A 19 27.91 -2.39 -15.84
CA ALA A 19 26.85 -1.40 -15.69
C ALA A 19 26.26 -0.88 -17.02
N PHE A 20 27.02 -0.88 -18.12
CA PHE A 20 26.54 -0.43 -19.44
C PHE A 20 26.06 -1.59 -20.32
N ALA A 21 26.55 -2.80 -20.05
CA ALA A 21 26.14 -4.01 -20.76
C ALA A 21 24.66 -4.33 -20.52
N GLU A 22 24.20 -4.19 -19.28
CA GLU A 22 22.81 -4.48 -18.89
C GLU A 22 21.79 -3.55 -19.59
N ASP A 23 22.05 -2.24 -19.65
CA ASP A 23 21.15 -1.28 -20.30
C ASP A 23 21.12 -1.45 -21.84
N ILE A 24 22.28 -1.75 -22.45
CA ILE A 24 22.35 -1.99 -23.90
C ILE A 24 21.72 -3.34 -24.28
N LEU A 25 21.96 -4.40 -23.50
CA LEU A 25 21.33 -5.70 -23.72
C LEU A 25 19.82 -5.63 -23.51
N ALA A 26 19.34 -4.89 -22.52
CA ALA A 26 17.92 -4.63 -22.32
C ALA A 26 17.28 -3.90 -23.52
N LYS A 27 17.96 -2.90 -24.11
CA LYS A 27 17.50 -2.20 -25.31
C LYS A 27 17.51 -3.08 -26.56
N VAL A 28 18.53 -3.93 -26.73
CA VAL A 28 18.64 -4.84 -27.89
C VAL A 28 17.64 -6.00 -27.79
N SER A 29 17.33 -6.48 -26.58
CA SER A 29 16.33 -7.53 -26.36
C SER A 29 14.90 -7.02 -26.26
N ASN A 30 14.65 -5.73 -26.52
CA ASN A 30 13.35 -5.09 -26.37
C ASN A 30 12.72 -5.30 -24.96
N GLY A 31 13.55 -5.33 -23.92
CA GLY A 31 13.14 -5.57 -22.53
C GLY A 31 13.13 -7.04 -22.09
N ALA A 32 13.21 -8.03 -23.00
CA ALA A 32 13.08 -9.45 -22.66
C ALA A 32 14.14 -9.98 -21.68
N ILE A 33 15.36 -9.43 -21.67
CA ILE A 33 16.41 -9.75 -20.69
C ILE A 33 16.25 -8.90 -19.41
N SER A 34 15.55 -7.76 -19.50
CA SER A 34 15.33 -6.80 -18.40
C SER A 34 14.12 -7.14 -17.53
N ASP A 35 13.20 -7.98 -18.01
CA ASP A 35 12.01 -8.40 -17.25
C ASP A 35 12.35 -9.14 -15.94
N ASN A 36 13.60 -9.62 -15.81
CA ASN A 36 14.19 -10.14 -14.58
C ASN A 36 15.33 -9.23 -14.10
N SER A 37 15.06 -7.93 -13.94
CA SER A 37 15.99 -7.02 -13.28
C SER A 37 16.42 -7.59 -11.93
N ALA A 38 17.72 -7.60 -11.64
CA ALA A 38 18.27 -8.14 -10.40
C ALA A 38 17.61 -7.44 -9.19
N GLY A 39 16.83 -8.18 -8.42
CA GLY A 39 16.10 -7.68 -7.25
C GLY A 39 14.61 -7.42 -7.46
N VAL A 40 14.07 -7.56 -8.68
CA VAL A 40 12.63 -7.47 -8.96
C VAL A 40 12.05 -8.87 -9.12
N LYS A 41 11.18 -9.27 -8.20
CA LYS A 41 10.46 -10.55 -8.28
C LYS A 41 9.27 -10.41 -9.22
N VAL A 42 9.28 -11.15 -10.33
CA VAL A 42 8.07 -11.39 -11.13
C VAL A 42 7.21 -12.39 -10.37
N LEU A 43 5.97 -11.98 -10.07
CA LEU A 43 5.02 -12.83 -9.35
C LEU A 43 4.44 -13.89 -10.30
N SER A 44 4.32 -15.13 -9.83
CA SER A 44 3.55 -16.16 -10.51
C SER A 44 2.05 -15.81 -10.51
N LEU A 45 1.26 -16.46 -11.37
CA LEU A 45 -0.20 -16.25 -11.39
C LEU A 45 -0.86 -16.52 -10.03
N ASP A 46 -0.33 -17.44 -9.24
CA ASP A 46 -0.85 -17.73 -7.91
C ASP A 46 -0.41 -16.68 -6.90
N GLU A 47 0.84 -16.21 -6.99
CA GLU A 47 1.33 -15.11 -6.16
C GLU A 47 0.61 -13.78 -6.45
N MET A 48 0.25 -13.52 -7.71
CA MET A 48 -0.57 -12.37 -8.08
C MET A 48 -1.97 -12.41 -7.45
N LYS A 49 -2.57 -13.60 -7.29
CA LYS A 49 -3.85 -13.76 -6.58
C LYS A 49 -3.71 -13.50 -5.09
N GLU A 50 -2.53 -13.75 -4.53
CA GLU A 50 -2.22 -13.48 -3.13
C GLU A 50 -1.86 -12.01 -2.86
N VAL A 51 -1.62 -11.20 -3.88
CA VAL A 51 -1.50 -9.75 -3.73
C VAL A 51 -2.85 -9.17 -3.32
N LYS A 52 -3.09 -9.15 -2.01
CA LYS A 52 -4.18 -8.41 -1.39
C LYS A 52 -3.83 -6.92 -1.57
N GLY A 53 -4.59 -6.21 -2.40
CA GLY A 53 -4.51 -4.76 -2.46
C GLY A 53 -4.70 -4.15 -1.07
N GLY A 54 -4.10 -2.99 -0.83
CA GLY A 54 -4.28 -2.25 0.42
C GLY A 54 -5.73 -1.86 0.68
N TYR A 55 -6.02 -1.37 1.88
CA TYR A 55 -7.36 -0.98 2.28
C TYR A 55 -7.88 0.23 1.49
N TYR A 56 -9.18 0.21 1.23
CA TYR A 56 -9.89 1.37 0.71
C TYR A 56 -10.60 2.11 1.85
N PHE A 57 -10.39 3.42 1.92
CA PHE A 57 -10.92 4.28 2.97
C PHE A 57 -12.00 5.19 2.39
N LYS A 58 -13.27 4.83 2.64
CA LYS A 58 -14.41 5.61 2.14
C LYS A 58 -14.82 6.64 3.17
N ARG A 59 -14.61 7.92 2.85
CA ARG A 59 -15.08 9.04 3.67
C ARG A 59 -16.59 8.95 3.88
N ASP A 60 -17.04 9.01 5.13
CA ASP A 60 -18.47 9.03 5.47
C ASP A 60 -18.70 9.92 6.69
N SER A 61 -19.40 11.04 6.49
CA SER A 61 -19.63 12.05 7.53
C SER A 61 -20.54 11.57 8.66
N ALA A 62 -21.27 10.46 8.47
CA ALA A 62 -22.05 9.86 9.54
C ALA A 62 -21.19 9.38 10.73
N PHE A 63 -19.90 9.12 10.49
CA PHE A 63 -18.96 8.72 11.53
C PHE A 63 -18.06 9.86 12.02
N ASP A 64 -18.31 11.09 11.60
CA ASP A 64 -17.62 12.23 12.16
C ASP A 64 -18.02 12.44 13.62
N TYR A 65 -17.17 13.14 14.34
CA TYR A 65 -17.52 13.68 15.63
C TYR A 65 -17.24 15.17 15.59
N ASN A 66 -18.21 15.99 16.01
CA ASN A 66 -18.07 17.43 16.08
C ASN A 66 -18.43 17.89 17.49
N ALA A 67 -17.40 18.28 18.24
CA ALA A 67 -17.53 18.86 19.57
C ALA A 67 -16.48 19.98 19.71
N GLY A 68 -16.57 20.99 18.84
CA GLY A 68 -15.64 22.11 18.81
C GLY A 68 -14.21 21.67 18.48
N SER A 69 -13.27 21.89 19.39
CA SER A 69 -11.84 21.57 19.21
C SER A 69 -11.55 20.08 19.12
N LEU A 70 -12.51 19.20 19.42
CA LEU A 70 -12.36 17.74 19.34
C LEU A 70 -13.00 17.14 18.08
N SER A 71 -12.99 17.87 16.97
CA SER A 71 -13.58 17.38 15.72
C SER A 71 -12.74 16.26 15.09
N SER A 72 -13.41 15.18 14.65
CA SER A 72 -12.80 14.02 14.01
C SER A 72 -13.51 13.65 12.72
N TYR A 73 -12.74 13.13 11.75
CA TYR A 73 -13.23 12.76 10.43
C TYR A 73 -13.19 11.25 10.24
N GLY A 74 -14.34 10.66 9.87
CA GLY A 74 -14.51 9.22 9.73
C GLY A 74 -14.41 8.68 8.31
N TYR A 75 -13.71 7.55 8.16
CA TYR A 75 -13.56 6.79 6.93
C TYR A 75 -13.86 5.32 7.19
N VAL A 76 -14.87 4.77 6.52
CA VAL A 76 -15.18 3.34 6.59
C VAL A 76 -14.06 2.58 5.89
N VAL A 77 -13.50 1.58 6.58
CA VAL A 77 -12.44 0.73 6.05
C VAL A 77 -13.07 -0.40 5.25
N MET A 78 -12.57 -0.60 4.03
CA MET A 78 -13.03 -1.61 3.08
C MET A 78 -11.85 -2.43 2.58
N ASP A 79 -12.11 -3.67 2.17
CA ASP A 79 -11.08 -4.63 1.74
C ASP A 79 -10.24 -4.12 0.56
N ASN A 80 -10.87 -3.50 -0.43
CA ASN A 80 -10.22 -2.84 -1.56
C ASN A 80 -11.18 -1.88 -2.28
N SER A 81 -10.68 -1.15 -3.28
CA SER A 81 -11.43 -0.14 -4.03
C SER A 81 -12.47 -0.71 -5.01
N VAL A 82 -12.35 -1.99 -5.37
CA VAL A 82 -13.21 -2.68 -6.35
C VAL A 82 -14.42 -3.31 -5.67
N ASN A 83 -14.18 -4.17 -4.68
CA ASN A 83 -15.22 -4.88 -3.93
C ASN A 83 -15.90 -3.99 -2.88
N GLN A 84 -15.16 -3.04 -2.30
CA GLN A 84 -15.65 -2.11 -1.27
C GLN A 84 -16.37 -2.82 -0.11
N ASN A 85 -15.89 -4.00 0.27
CA ASN A 85 -16.53 -4.84 1.27
C ASN A 85 -16.02 -4.49 2.67
N SER A 86 -16.75 -3.63 3.36
CA SER A 86 -16.47 -3.29 4.77
C SER A 86 -16.64 -4.47 5.73
N ASN A 87 -17.56 -5.41 5.43
CA ASN A 87 -17.81 -6.54 6.32
C ASN A 87 -16.64 -7.52 6.37
N ALA A 88 -15.92 -7.71 5.26
CA ALA A 88 -14.70 -8.50 5.23
C ALA A 88 -13.61 -7.95 6.17
N VAL A 89 -13.49 -6.63 6.27
CA VAL A 89 -12.57 -5.97 7.21
C VAL A 89 -13.06 -6.11 8.65
N THR A 90 -14.36 -5.95 8.89
CA THR A 90 -14.96 -6.14 10.22
C THR A 90 -14.72 -7.56 10.74
N GLN A 91 -14.90 -8.57 9.89
CA GLN A 91 -14.69 -9.97 10.23
C GLN A 91 -13.22 -10.34 10.40
N SER A 92 -12.30 -9.73 9.64
CA SER A 92 -10.85 -9.96 9.82
C SER A 92 -10.33 -9.45 11.16
N LEU A 93 -11.07 -8.55 11.81
CA LEU A 93 -10.80 -8.05 13.16
C LEU A 93 -11.57 -8.80 14.26
N GLY A 94 -12.29 -9.88 13.90
CA GLY A 94 -12.99 -10.76 14.86
C GLY A 94 -14.42 -10.32 15.22
N TYR A 95 -14.97 -9.30 14.55
CA TYR A 95 -16.35 -8.86 14.76
C TYR A 95 -17.30 -9.54 13.77
N SER A 96 -18.49 -9.92 14.22
CA SER A 96 -19.49 -10.61 13.36
C SER A 96 -20.04 -9.69 12.26
N SER A 97 -20.34 -8.44 12.61
CA SER A 97 -20.91 -7.43 11.72
C SER A 97 -20.66 -6.02 12.27
N GLY A 98 -20.92 -5.00 11.44
CA GLY A 98 -20.72 -3.59 11.77
C GLY A 98 -19.67 -2.94 10.88
N TYR A 99 -19.13 -1.82 11.34
CA TYR A 99 -18.19 -1.00 10.59
C TYR A 99 -16.91 -0.76 11.37
N ILE A 100 -15.79 -1.02 10.71
CA ILE A 100 -14.48 -0.54 11.14
C ILE A 100 -14.28 0.82 10.49
N VAL A 101 -14.02 1.82 11.31
CA VAL A 101 -13.88 3.21 10.89
C VAL A 101 -12.50 3.70 11.31
N ALA A 102 -11.71 4.11 10.33
CA ALA A 102 -10.48 4.83 10.55
C ALA A 102 -10.79 6.32 10.69
N LYS A 103 -10.21 6.94 11.72
CA LYS A 103 -10.48 8.32 12.08
C LYS A 103 -9.20 9.07 12.34
N TYR A 104 -9.20 10.35 12.00
CA TYR A 104 -8.20 11.29 12.50
C TYR A 104 -8.88 12.52 13.11
N ARG A 105 -8.19 13.15 14.05
CA ARG A 105 -8.56 14.42 14.67
C ARG A 105 -7.32 15.28 14.85
N TYR A 106 -7.48 16.58 15.02
CA TYR A 106 -6.38 17.47 15.35
C TYR A 106 -6.23 17.59 16.87
N VAL A 107 -5.07 17.24 17.40
CA VAL A 107 -4.68 17.43 18.80
C VAL A 107 -3.36 18.19 18.79
N ASN A 108 -3.32 19.39 19.40
CA ASN A 108 -2.13 20.24 19.43
C ASN A 108 -1.51 20.47 18.03
N ASN A 109 -2.37 20.75 17.04
CA ASN A 109 -2.00 20.95 15.62
C ASN A 109 -1.36 19.73 14.94
N GLN A 110 -1.42 18.55 15.56
CA GLN A 110 -0.98 17.29 14.97
C GLN A 110 -2.17 16.37 14.75
N LYS A 111 -2.12 15.54 13.71
CA LYS A 111 -3.14 14.53 13.48
C LYS A 111 -2.93 13.36 14.42
N ASP A 112 -3.94 13.09 15.24
CA ASP A 112 -4.05 11.89 16.04
C ASP A 112 -4.98 10.91 15.31
N TYR A 113 -4.52 9.68 15.12
CA TYR A 113 -5.17 8.67 14.29
C TYR A 113 -5.57 7.46 15.12
N TYR A 114 -6.78 6.98 14.91
CA TYR A 114 -7.33 5.89 15.69
C TYR A 114 -8.38 5.12 14.89
N LEU A 115 -8.67 3.90 15.34
CA LEU A 115 -9.71 3.04 14.79
C LEU A 115 -10.87 2.93 15.77
N GLN A 116 -12.09 2.85 15.24
CA GLN A 116 -13.30 2.59 16.00
C GLN A 116 -14.14 1.50 15.35
N TYR A 117 -14.74 0.67 16.17
CA TYR A 117 -15.78 -0.26 15.79
C TYR A 117 -17.16 0.35 16.06
N PHE A 118 -18.04 0.29 15.07
CA PHE A 118 -19.44 0.69 15.20
C PHE A 118 -20.33 -0.51 14.89
N SER A 119 -21.19 -0.91 15.84
CA SER A 119 -22.17 -1.99 15.61
C SER A 119 -23.24 -1.60 14.58
N SER A 120 -23.48 -0.30 14.39
CA SER A 120 -24.37 0.25 13.37
C SER A 120 -23.90 1.63 12.92
N LYS A 121 -24.36 2.10 11.75
CA LYS A 121 -23.94 3.37 11.15
C LYS A 121 -24.18 4.60 12.04
N TYR A 122 -25.23 4.57 12.86
CA TYR A 122 -25.64 5.67 13.73
C TYR A 122 -25.40 5.37 15.22
N GLY A 123 -24.58 4.36 15.52
CA GLY A 123 -24.25 3.94 16.88
C GLY A 123 -23.09 4.71 17.50
N SER A 124 -22.73 4.34 18.72
CA SER A 124 -21.50 4.79 19.38
C SER A 124 -20.32 3.94 18.94
N GLY A 125 -19.16 4.58 18.74
CA GLY A 125 -17.93 3.91 18.35
C GLY A 125 -17.12 3.44 19.57
N THR A 126 -16.65 2.19 19.53
CA THR A 126 -15.71 1.64 20.52
C THR A 126 -14.30 1.68 19.94
N ASN A 127 -13.34 2.28 20.66
CA ASN A 127 -11.96 2.34 20.20
C ASN A 127 -11.35 0.95 20.04
N ILE A 128 -10.64 0.73 18.94
CA ILE A 128 -9.90 -0.50 18.65
C ILE A 128 -8.42 -0.21 18.89
N TRP A 129 -7.78 -1.05 19.71
CA TRP A 129 -6.35 -0.95 19.94
C TRP A 129 -5.57 -1.60 18.81
N ALA A 130 -4.63 -0.84 18.24
CA ALA A 130 -3.79 -1.26 17.12
C ALA A 130 -2.38 -1.61 17.60
N TYR A 131 -2.22 -2.78 18.23
CA TYR A 131 -0.92 -3.28 18.67
C TYR A 131 -0.07 -3.75 17.49
N ALA A 132 1.26 -3.67 17.63
CA ALA A 132 2.19 -4.04 16.56
C ALA A 132 1.89 -5.46 16.03
N ASN A 133 1.94 -5.61 14.70
CA ASN A 133 1.62 -6.85 13.98
C ASN A 133 0.14 -7.31 14.02
N SER A 134 -0.79 -6.47 14.49
CA SER A 134 -2.23 -6.74 14.35
C SER A 134 -2.79 -6.32 12.99
N PRO A 135 -3.90 -6.93 12.52
CA PRO A 135 -4.63 -6.41 11.37
C PRO A 135 -5.06 -4.94 11.55
N ALA A 136 -5.43 -4.56 12.78
CA ALA A 136 -5.78 -3.18 13.14
C ALA A 136 -4.60 -2.22 12.94
N TYR A 137 -3.38 -2.65 13.29
CA TYR A 137 -2.17 -1.87 13.08
C TYR A 137 -1.84 -1.66 11.61
N ASN A 138 -2.02 -2.69 10.77
CA ASN A 138 -1.83 -2.56 9.32
C ASN A 138 -2.82 -1.56 8.71
N ILE A 139 -4.11 -1.67 9.07
CA ILE A 139 -5.14 -0.70 8.65
C ILE A 139 -4.77 0.72 9.07
N LEU A 140 -4.41 0.90 10.35
CA LEU A 140 -4.12 2.22 10.89
C LEU A 140 -2.87 2.84 10.25
N ASN A 141 -1.83 2.06 10.00
CA ASN A 141 -0.62 2.54 9.34
C ASN A 141 -0.87 2.93 7.88
N GLU A 142 -1.67 2.15 7.16
CA GLU A 142 -2.04 2.50 5.79
C GLU A 142 -2.94 3.74 5.76
N PHE A 143 -3.82 3.90 6.74
CA PHE A 143 -4.62 5.12 6.85
C PHE A 143 -3.75 6.36 7.09
N LYS A 144 -2.78 6.27 8.01
CA LYS A 144 -1.82 7.34 8.33
C LYS A 144 -0.93 7.74 7.15
N SER A 145 -0.64 6.83 6.23
CA SER A 145 0.18 7.16 5.06
C SER A 145 -0.61 7.90 3.98
N LYS A 146 -1.95 7.83 4.02
CA LYS A 146 -2.85 8.42 3.02
C LYS A 146 -3.50 9.74 3.46
N TYR A 147 -3.72 9.91 4.76
CA TYR A 147 -4.43 11.06 5.34
C TYR A 147 -3.65 11.65 6.48
#